data_AF-A0A536EWI7-F1
#
_entry.id   AF-A0A536EWI7-F1
#
_cell.length_a   1.000
_cell.length_b   1.000
_cell.length_c   1.000
_cell.angle_alpha   90.00
_cell.angle_beta   90.00
_cell.angle_gamma   90.00
#
_symmetry.space_group_name_H-M   'P 1'
#
loop_
_entity.id
_entity.type
_entity.pdbx_description
1 polymer ?
#
loop_
_entity_poly.entity_id
_entity_poly.type
_entity_poly.pdbx_seq_one_letter_code
_entity_poly.pdbx_strand_id
1 'polypeptide(L)'
;NARLKAEAALARSGLPSLGDDSGLEVEALHGFPGIKSARLGPTQEERTAELLRRLEGVPRPWEARFVCVIALAMPGRDTRFFEGECRGEVVPEWRGEAGFGYDPIFLVPGTGKTFGEMPPEEKRKYSHRAAAARALLESGALSELVLRLRR
;
A
#
# COMPACT_ATOMS: atom_id res chain seq x y z
N ASN A 1 -9.66 -7.46 3.57
CA ASN A 1 -10.19 -6.13 3.19
C ASN A 1 -10.27 -5.89 1.69
N ALA A 2 -9.20 -6.06 0.91
CA ALA A 2 -9.20 -5.82 -0.55
C ALA A 2 -10.32 -6.59 -1.26
N ARG A 3 -10.45 -7.90 -0.98
CA ARG A 3 -11.55 -8.76 -1.45
C ARG A 3 -12.93 -8.15 -1.20
N LEU A 4 -13.22 -7.79 0.05
CA LEU A 4 -14.53 -7.26 0.46
C LEU A 4 -14.88 -5.99 -0.33
N LYS A 5 -13.90 -5.11 -0.56
CA LYS A 5 -14.08 -3.90 -1.38
C LYS A 5 -14.40 -4.25 -2.84
N ALA A 6 -13.61 -5.14 -3.44
CA ALA A 6 -13.80 -5.55 -4.83
C ALA A 6 -15.15 -6.27 -5.06
N GLU A 7 -15.48 -7.23 -4.21
CA GLU A 7 -16.72 -8.01 -4.31
C GLU A 7 -17.96 -7.16 -4.02
N ALA A 8 -17.90 -6.21 -3.07
CA ALA A 8 -19.00 -5.29 -2.83
C ALA A 8 -19.27 -4.36 -4.02
N ALA A 9 -18.21 -3.86 -4.67
CA ALA A 9 -18.33 -3.04 -5.88
C ALA A 9 -18.89 -3.86 -7.06
N LEU A 10 -18.42 -5.09 -7.24
CA LEU A 10 -18.95 -6.02 -8.24
C LEU A 10 -20.43 -6.32 -8.01
N ALA A 11 -20.82 -6.64 -6.78
CA ALA A 11 -22.20 -6.97 -6.44
C ALA A 11 -23.18 -5.82 -6.73
N ARG A 12 -22.74 -4.57 -6.54
CA ARG A 12 -23.57 -3.38 -6.77
C ARG A 12 -23.61 -2.94 -8.23
N SER A 13 -22.51 -3.09 -8.95
CA SER A 13 -22.39 -2.58 -10.34
C SER A 13 -22.66 -3.63 -11.41
N GLY A 14 -22.50 -4.92 -11.09
CA GLY A 14 -22.42 -6.00 -12.07
C GLY A 14 -21.13 -5.98 -12.90
N LEU A 15 -20.21 -5.04 -12.64
CA LEU A 15 -19.00 -4.84 -13.43
C LEU A 15 -17.75 -5.36 -12.70
N PRO A 16 -16.76 -5.86 -13.46
CA PRO A 16 -15.42 -6.16 -12.96
C PRO A 16 -14.89 -5.01 -12.11
N SER A 17 -14.40 -5.33 -10.92
CA SER A 17 -14.08 -4.34 -9.89
C SER A 17 -12.74 -4.64 -9.22
N LEU A 18 -12.00 -3.57 -8.91
CA LEU A 18 -10.75 -3.63 -8.17
C LEU A 18 -10.96 -3.14 -6.73
N GLY A 19 -10.31 -3.81 -5.78
CA GLY A 19 -10.20 -3.36 -4.39
C GLY A 19 -8.74 -3.33 -3.96
N ASP A 20 -8.26 -2.18 -3.46
CA ASP A 20 -6.91 -2.02 -2.88
C ASP A 20 -7.01 -2.09 -1.35
N ASP A 21 -6.13 -2.83 -0.69
CA ASP A 21 -5.85 -2.64 0.74
C ASP A 21 -4.35 -2.55 0.97
N SER A 22 -3.91 -1.52 1.68
CA SER A 22 -2.49 -1.24 1.89
C SER A 22 -2.21 -0.90 3.35
N GLY A 23 -1.00 -1.21 3.81
CA GLY A 23 -0.55 -0.96 5.17
C GLY A 23 0.98 -0.85 5.27
N LEU A 24 1.44 -0.33 6.40
CA LEU A 24 2.83 -0.29 6.82
C LEU A 24 3.02 -1.34 7.92
N GLU A 25 4.04 -2.17 7.77
CA GLU A 25 4.45 -3.16 8.76
C GLU A 25 5.85 -2.81 9.24
N VAL A 26 6.02 -2.64 10.56
CA VAL A 26 7.34 -2.37 11.17
C VAL A 26 7.79 -3.61 11.91
N GLU A 27 8.98 -4.11 11.59
CA GLU A 27 9.51 -5.38 12.09
C GLU A 27 9.68 -5.36 13.61
N ALA A 28 10.22 -4.26 14.13
CA ALA A 28 10.42 -4.07 15.57
C ALA A 28 9.10 -4.03 16.37
N LEU A 29 7.97 -3.85 15.70
CA LEU A 29 6.63 -3.93 16.29
C LEU A 29 5.85 -5.17 15.83
N HIS A 30 6.56 -6.21 15.38
CA HIS A 30 6.01 -7.48 14.91
C HIS A 30 4.95 -7.30 13.81
N GLY A 31 5.21 -6.39 12.87
CA GLY A 31 4.32 -6.11 11.73
C GLY A 31 3.21 -5.10 12.02
N PHE A 32 3.12 -4.56 13.24
CA PHE A 32 2.24 -3.44 13.53
C PHE A 32 2.72 -2.16 12.81
N PRO A 33 1.84 -1.27 12.30
CA PRO A 33 0.37 -1.30 12.41
C PRO A 33 -0.37 -2.24 11.46
N GLY A 34 0.23 -2.66 10.34
CA GLY A 34 -0.35 -3.56 9.36
C GLY A 34 -1.74 -3.11 8.92
N ILE A 35 -2.75 -3.99 9.04
CA ILE A 35 -4.15 -3.68 8.69
C ILE A 35 -4.76 -2.49 9.45
N LYS A 36 -4.14 -2.07 10.57
CA LYS A 36 -4.58 -0.92 11.38
C LYS A 36 -3.92 0.39 10.96
N SER A 37 -3.08 0.40 9.92
CA SER A 37 -2.38 1.60 9.43
C SER A 37 -3.29 2.83 9.32
N ALA A 38 -4.45 2.71 8.69
CA ALA A 38 -5.36 3.85 8.51
C ALA A 38 -6.14 4.24 9.80
N ARG A 39 -5.97 3.50 10.90
CA ARG A 39 -6.80 3.58 12.12
C ARG A 39 -6.01 3.91 13.39
N LEU A 40 -4.70 4.17 13.28
CA LEU A 40 -3.90 4.57 14.44
C LEU A 40 -4.25 5.96 14.99
N GLY A 41 -4.93 6.77 14.19
CA GLY A 41 -5.30 8.13 14.52
C GLY A 41 -6.18 8.76 13.44
N PRO A 42 -6.90 9.84 13.77
CA PRO A 42 -7.79 10.53 12.83
C PRO A 42 -7.00 11.17 11.68
N THR A 43 -5.92 11.89 12.00
CA THR A 43 -5.08 12.60 11.03
C THR A 43 -3.80 11.83 10.68
N GLN A 44 -3.08 12.29 9.66
CA GLN A 44 -1.82 11.69 9.25
C GLN A 44 -0.73 11.88 10.30
N GLU A 45 -0.72 13.07 10.88
CA GLU A 45 0.17 13.53 11.92
C GLU A 45 -0.03 12.69 13.18
N GLU A 46 -1.28 12.51 13.62
CA GLU A 46 -1.60 11.67 14.79
C GLU A 46 -1.26 10.20 14.56
N ARG A 47 -1.53 9.66 13.36
CA ARG A 47 -1.14 8.28 13.01
C ARG A 47 0.37 8.08 13.08
N THR A 48 1.12 9.05 12.58
CA THR A 48 2.59 9.02 12.54
C THR A 48 3.17 9.19 13.93
N ALA A 49 2.66 10.13 14.71
CA ALA A 49 3.07 10.34 16.10
C ALA A 49 2.81 9.09 16.95
N GLU A 50 1.65 8.44 16.84
CA GLU A 50 1.35 7.21 17.57
C GLU A 50 2.28 6.04 17.17
N LEU A 51 2.66 5.96 15.88
CA LEU A 51 3.63 4.96 15.43
C LEU A 51 5.01 5.22 16.03
N LEU A 52 5.51 6.45 15.95
CA LEU A 52 6.81 6.84 16.49
C LEU A 52 6.88 6.66 18.01
N ARG A 53 5.80 7.01 18.73
CA ARG A 53 5.69 6.80 20.17
C ARG A 53 5.85 5.32 20.57
N ARG A 54 5.39 4.39 19.74
CA ARG A 54 5.58 2.94 19.98
C ARG A 54 6.99 2.46 19.70
N LEU A 55 7.74 3.21 18.91
CA LEU A 55 9.14 2.93 18.58
C LEU A 55 10.10 3.62 19.57
N GLU A 56 9.60 4.44 20.49
CA GLU A 56 10.42 5.03 21.55
C GLU A 56 11.13 3.94 22.38
N GLY A 57 12.44 4.08 22.55
CA GLY A 57 13.27 3.12 23.27
C GLY A 57 13.61 1.84 22.49
N VAL A 58 13.07 1.67 21.28
CA VAL A 58 13.40 0.54 20.40
C VAL A 58 14.69 0.83 19.63
N PRO A 59 15.71 -0.05 19.66
CA PRO A 59 16.94 0.14 18.90
C PRO A 59 16.70 0.32 17.40
N ARG A 60 17.49 1.20 16.78
CA ARG A 60 17.49 1.42 15.32
C ARG A 60 18.45 0.46 14.61
N PRO A 61 18.25 0.19 13.29
CA PRO A 61 17.22 0.73 12.40
C PRO A 61 15.82 0.14 12.64
N TRP A 62 14.77 0.90 12.30
CA TRP A 62 13.38 0.41 12.35
C TRP A 62 12.96 -0.09 10.98
N GLU A 63 13.38 -1.30 10.64
CA GLU A 63 13.05 -1.93 9.37
C GLU A 63 11.53 -2.06 9.20
N ALA A 64 11.06 -1.69 8.02
CA ALA A 64 9.65 -1.65 7.71
C ALA A 64 9.39 -1.97 6.25
N ARG A 65 8.14 -2.33 5.95
CA ARG A 65 7.67 -2.45 4.58
C ARG A 65 6.28 -1.89 4.44
N PHE A 66 6.06 -1.21 3.32
CA PHE A 66 4.71 -1.01 2.83
C PHE A 66 4.27 -2.23 2.03
N VAL A 67 3.04 -2.67 2.24
CA VAL A 67 2.40 -3.78 1.53
C VAL A 67 1.09 -3.28 0.90
N CYS A 68 0.83 -3.65 -0.35
CA CYS A 68 -0.43 -3.42 -1.05
C CYS A 68 -0.92 -4.75 -1.62
N VAL A 69 -2.20 -5.05 -1.40
CA VAL A 69 -2.90 -6.13 -2.10
C VAL A 69 -4.02 -5.52 -2.93
N ILE A 70 -3.98 -5.78 -4.23
CA ILE A 70 -5.06 -5.50 -5.17
C ILE A 70 -5.86 -6.79 -5.38
N ALA A 71 -7.16 -6.73 -5.12
CA ALA A 71 -8.13 -7.77 -5.43
C ALA A 71 -8.88 -7.43 -6.72
N LEU A 72 -8.95 -8.37 -7.66
CA LEU A 72 -9.77 -8.29 -8.87
C LEU A 72 -10.95 -9.26 -8.75
N ALA A 73 -12.15 -8.70 -8.66
CA ALA A 73 -13.40 -9.46 -8.67
C ALA A 73 -14.06 -9.36 -10.05
N MET A 74 -14.52 -10.49 -10.58
CA MET A 74 -15.18 -10.57 -11.89
C MET A 74 -16.46 -11.42 -11.82
N PRO A 75 -17.50 -11.12 -12.61
CA PRO A 75 -18.72 -11.92 -12.65
C PRO A 75 -18.43 -13.40 -12.96
N GLY A 76 -18.90 -14.29 -12.09
CA GLY A 76 -18.81 -15.75 -12.27
C GLY A 76 -17.39 -16.32 -12.15
N ARG A 77 -16.47 -15.63 -11.48
CA ARG A 77 -15.08 -16.07 -11.27
C ARG A 77 -14.65 -15.83 -9.83
N ASP A 78 -13.68 -16.62 -9.39
CA ASP A 78 -13.01 -16.39 -8.11
C ASP A 78 -12.22 -15.08 -8.13
N THR A 79 -12.20 -14.40 -6.98
CA THR A 79 -11.42 -13.19 -6.79
C THR A 79 -9.93 -13.49 -6.87
N ARG A 80 -9.20 -12.76 -7.72
CA ARG A 80 -7.74 -12.86 -7.87
C ARG A 80 -7.03 -11.79 -7.03
N PHE A 81 -5.82 -12.08 -6.58
CA PHE A 81 -5.03 -11.17 -5.74
C PHE A 81 -3.65 -10.90 -6.34
N PHE A 82 -3.21 -9.66 -6.20
CA PHE A 82 -1.92 -9.20 -6.68
C PHE A 82 -1.27 -8.38 -5.57
N GLU A 83 -0.08 -8.79 -5.15
CA GLU A 83 0.64 -8.17 -4.05
C GLU A 83 1.82 -7.36 -4.56
N GLY A 84 2.13 -6.29 -3.86
CA GLY A 84 3.35 -5.54 -4.03
C GLY A 84 3.85 -5.04 -2.68
N GLU A 85 5.16 -5.10 -2.48
CA GLU A 85 5.81 -4.57 -1.30
C GLU A 85 6.90 -3.55 -1.66
N CYS A 86 7.22 -2.68 -0.70
CA CYS A 86 8.39 -1.82 -0.73
C CYS A 86 9.02 -1.86 0.65
N ARG A 87 10.24 -2.38 0.74
CA ARG A 87 11.03 -2.42 1.99
C ARG A 87 11.79 -1.12 2.17
N GLY A 88 11.93 -0.71 3.42
CA GLY A 88 12.59 0.53 3.81
C GLY A 88 12.73 0.62 5.31
N GLU A 89 12.86 1.85 5.80
CA GLU A 89 13.04 2.13 7.22
C GLU A 89 12.07 3.22 7.67
N VAL A 90 11.54 3.11 8.89
CA VAL A 90 10.88 4.25 9.54
C VAL A 90 11.94 5.13 10.19
N VAL A 91 11.94 6.42 9.85
CA VAL A 91 12.79 7.44 10.49
C VAL A 91 11.98 8.30 11.45
N PRO A 92 12.59 8.83 12.53
CA PRO A 92 11.88 9.67 13.50
C PRO A 92 11.56 11.06 12.97
N GLU A 93 12.33 11.57 12.00
CA GLU A 93 12.11 12.89 11.42
C GLU A 93 11.07 12.85 10.29
N TRP A 94 10.05 13.70 10.40
CA TRP A 94 9.13 13.97 9.30
C TRP A 94 9.86 14.76 8.21
N ARG A 95 9.94 14.19 7.00
CA ARG A 95 10.61 14.81 5.86
C ARG A 95 9.71 14.83 4.63
N GLY A 96 9.55 16.02 4.06
CA GLY A 96 8.76 16.28 2.86
C GLY A 96 7.24 16.38 3.08
N GLU A 97 6.54 16.85 2.05
CA GLU A 97 5.10 17.17 2.06
C GLU A 97 4.32 16.42 0.99
N ALA A 98 5.00 15.64 0.14
CA ALA A 98 4.35 14.84 -0.89
C ALA A 98 3.71 13.57 -0.30
N GLY A 99 2.76 13.01 -1.03
CA GLY A 99 2.17 11.73 -0.67
C GLY A 99 1.18 11.83 0.49
N PHE A 100 1.05 10.75 1.25
CA PHE A 100 0.09 10.62 2.34
C PHE A 100 0.47 9.52 3.34
N GLY A 101 -0.22 9.45 4.47
CA GLY A 101 -0.02 8.40 5.46
C GLY A 101 1.39 8.47 6.07
N TYR A 102 2.14 7.38 6.03
CA TYR A 102 3.48 7.32 6.63
C TYR A 102 4.59 7.70 5.66
N ASP A 103 4.25 8.22 4.47
CA ASP A 103 5.24 8.61 3.45
C ASP A 103 6.36 9.51 3.99
N PRO A 104 6.07 10.55 4.82
CA PRO A 104 7.12 11.47 5.28
C PRO A 104 8.12 10.87 6.25
N ILE A 105 7.85 9.69 6.81
CA ILE A 105 8.74 8.99 7.74
C ILE A 105 9.26 7.66 7.18
N PHE A 106 8.91 7.32 5.94
CA PHE A 106 9.35 6.06 5.31
C PHE A 106 10.53 6.31 4.38
N LEU A 107 11.75 6.01 4.85
CA LEU A 107 12.98 6.14 4.10
C LEU A 107 13.12 5.01 3.07
N VAL A 108 13.34 5.39 1.81
CA VAL A 108 13.48 4.45 0.71
C VAL A 108 14.96 4.07 0.53
N PRO A 109 15.30 2.75 0.59
CA PRO A 109 16.68 2.28 0.51
C PRO A 109 17.43 2.81 -0.71
N GLY A 110 18.68 3.22 -0.52
CA GLY A 110 19.57 3.68 -1.60
C GLY A 110 19.24 5.06 -2.17
N THR A 111 18.18 5.73 -1.71
CA THR A 111 17.79 7.06 -2.24
C THR A 111 18.12 8.22 -1.30
N GLY A 112 18.28 7.96 0.00
CA GLY A 112 18.42 8.98 1.04
C GLY A 112 17.15 9.80 1.32
N LYS A 113 16.07 9.56 0.57
CA LYS A 113 14.80 10.29 0.64
C LYS A 113 13.71 9.47 1.32
N THR A 114 12.80 10.14 2.01
CA THR A 114 11.51 9.53 2.36
C THR A 114 10.56 9.55 1.16
N PHE A 115 9.47 8.78 1.21
CA PHE A 115 8.42 8.95 0.21
C PHE A 115 7.80 10.35 0.23
N GLY A 116 7.79 11.04 1.37
CA GLY A 116 7.31 12.42 1.48
C GLY A 116 8.17 13.43 0.72
N GLU A 117 9.44 13.11 0.46
CA GLU A 117 10.36 13.93 -0.32
C GLU A 117 10.34 13.60 -1.83
N MET A 118 9.59 12.55 -2.24
CA MET A 118 9.54 12.11 -3.63
C MET A 118 8.28 12.65 -4.35
N PRO A 119 8.43 13.32 -5.51
CA PRO A 119 7.29 13.63 -6.36
C PRO A 119 6.60 12.33 -6.84
N PRO A 120 5.31 12.38 -7.22
CA PRO A 120 4.54 11.18 -7.58
C PRO A 120 5.20 10.28 -8.64
N GLU A 121 5.82 10.88 -9.65
CA GLU A 121 6.51 10.15 -10.73
C GLU A 121 7.75 9.39 -10.24
N GLU A 122 8.49 9.95 -9.27
CA GLU A 122 9.63 9.28 -8.65
C GLU A 122 9.14 8.16 -7.72
N LYS A 123 8.15 8.45 -6.87
CA LYS A 123 7.56 7.48 -5.94
C LYS A 123 7.03 6.22 -6.65
N ARG A 124 6.41 6.38 -7.82
CA ARG A 124 5.87 5.26 -8.62
C ARG A 124 6.90 4.18 -8.95
N LYS A 125 8.20 4.53 -9.05
CA LYS A 125 9.27 3.57 -9.34
C LYS A 125 9.46 2.55 -8.22
N TYR A 126 9.21 2.98 -6.98
CA TYR A 126 9.52 2.22 -5.76
C TYR A 126 8.28 1.71 -5.02
N SER A 127 7.13 2.37 -5.18
CA SER A 127 5.99 2.12 -4.29
C SER A 127 5.40 0.71 -4.43
N HIS A 128 5.06 0.13 -3.28
CA HIS A 128 4.29 -1.11 -3.11
C HIS A 128 3.03 -1.18 -4.00
N ARG A 129 2.27 -0.08 -4.09
CA ARG A 129 1.07 -0.01 -4.95
C ARG A 129 1.41 -0.11 -6.44
N ALA A 130 2.50 0.53 -6.89
CA ALA A 130 2.94 0.39 -8.27
C ALA A 130 3.49 -1.03 -8.56
N ALA A 131 4.11 -1.69 -7.57
CA ALA A 131 4.48 -3.10 -7.68
C ALA A 131 3.24 -4.01 -7.82
N ALA A 132 2.21 -3.81 -6.98
CA ALA A 132 0.96 -4.58 -7.06
C ALA A 132 0.23 -4.35 -8.39
N ALA A 133 0.21 -3.11 -8.88
CA ALA A 133 -0.39 -2.77 -10.17
C ALA A 133 0.38 -3.41 -11.35
N ARG A 134 1.73 -3.43 -11.30
CA ARG A 134 2.55 -4.15 -12.29
C ARG A 134 2.24 -5.65 -12.28
N ALA A 135 2.18 -6.26 -11.10
CA ALA A 135 1.80 -7.68 -10.97
C ALA A 135 0.43 -7.98 -11.58
N LEU A 136 -0.56 -7.10 -11.37
CA LEU A 136 -1.86 -7.20 -12.03
C LEU A 136 -1.74 -7.12 -13.56
N LEU A 137 -1.03 -6.13 -14.10
CA LEU A 137 -0.88 -5.92 -15.54
C LEU A 137 -0.15 -7.08 -16.23
N GLU A 138 0.96 -7.54 -15.64
CA GLU A 138 1.78 -8.63 -16.16
C GLU A 138 1.05 -9.98 -16.12
N SER A 139 0.11 -10.16 -15.20
CA SER A 139 -0.68 -11.40 -15.11
C SER A 139 -1.63 -11.64 -16.29
N GLY A 140 -1.85 -10.64 -17.17
CA GLY A 140 -2.81 -10.72 -18.27
C GLY A 140 -4.29 -10.73 -17.85
N ALA A 141 -4.59 -10.62 -16.55
CA ALA A 141 -5.96 -10.71 -16.03
C ALA A 141 -6.91 -9.66 -16.63
N LEU A 142 -6.39 -8.48 -16.98
CA LEU A 142 -7.17 -7.41 -17.60
C LEU A 142 -7.39 -7.63 -19.10
N SER A 143 -6.54 -8.40 -19.79
CA SER A 143 -6.71 -8.72 -21.21
C SER A 143 -7.97 -9.56 -21.46
N GLU A 144 -8.33 -10.41 -20.48
CA GLU A 144 -9.57 -11.20 -20.49
C GLU A 144 -10.84 -10.33 -20.50
N LEU A 145 -10.76 -9.09 -19.97
CA LEU A 145 -11.86 -8.13 -19.95
C LEU A 145 -12.06 -7.47 -21.31
N VAL A 146 -10.97 -7.07 -21.96
CA VAL A 146 -11.00 -6.37 -23.26
C VAL A 146 -11.60 -7.25 -24.35
N LEU A 147 -11.36 -8.57 -24.30
CA LEU A 147 -11.92 -9.52 -25.27
C LEU A 147 -13.45 -9.69 -25.14
N ARG A 148 -14.03 -9.43 -23.96
CA ARG A 148 -15.48 -9.51 -23.74
C ARG A 148 -16.22 -8.24 -24.13
N LEU A 149 -15.59 -7.07 -24.04
CA LEU A 149 -16.21 -5.79 -24.45
C LEU A 149 -16.24 -5.59 -25.98
N ARG A 150 -15.51 -6.43 -26.73
CA ARG A 150 -15.47 -6.41 -28.20
C ARG A 150 -16.42 -7.42 -28.85
N ARG A 151 -17.20 -8.16 -28.05
CA ARG A 151 -18.29 -9.05 -28.50
C ARG A 151 -19.62 -8.44 -28.13
#